data_AF-A0A3M3WAM1-F1
#
_entry.id   AF-A0A3M3WAM1-F1
#
_cell.length_a   1.000
_cell.length_b   1.000
_cell.length_c   1.000
_cell.angle_alpha   90.00
_cell.angle_beta   90.00
_cell.angle_gamma   90.00
#
_symmetry.space_group_name_H-M   'P 1'
#
loop_
_entity.id
_entity.type
_entity.pdbx_description
1 polymer ?
#
loop_
_entity_poly.entity_id
_entity_poly.type
_entity_poly.pdbx_seq_one_letter_code
_entity_poly.pdbx_strand_id
1 'polypeptide(L)'
;MRHFFRHRQKPLWHWVGMRMSMLAVGAVIVIAFCMWLHVTVSDWLTLQAMPADVRMEFLRLQAEPTLDMVKLRELFFEYYPIENLLPGIANKEWWVLAALVLVAIPIIIFFGFLFSRPLSSQFSSIARGARQVAQGDFKTRLPMSTNGPDELQALVSDFNTMTTQLGRYELEVSESSAMIAHELRTPLNAAMGRIQGMIDEVFPRDLAQLEMVHRQLDQLNKLVSDLHLLSLASAGQLTLDKTEFSLEKLVVERLSWFATPLDEAGV
;
A
#
# COMPACT_ATOMS: atom_id res chain seq x y z
N MET A 1 1.92 -21.41 17.69
CA MET A 1 0.55 -21.26 17.17
C MET A 1 0.16 -19.78 17.20
N ARG A 2 0.35 -19.05 16.10
CA ARG A 2 -0.18 -17.68 15.94
C ARG A 2 -1.14 -17.71 14.75
N HIS A 3 -2.40 -17.39 15.03
CA HIS A 3 -3.51 -17.39 14.08
C HIS A 3 -3.23 -16.41 12.93
N PHE A 4 -2.98 -16.96 11.74
CA PHE A 4 -3.11 -16.24 10.48
C PHE A 4 -4.61 -16.03 10.20
N PHE A 5 -5.18 -14.94 10.70
CA PHE A 5 -6.44 -14.43 10.14
C PHE A 5 -6.14 -13.86 8.76
N ARG A 6 -6.19 -14.74 7.77
CA ARG A 6 -6.13 -14.37 6.36
C ARG A 6 -7.49 -13.76 6.01
N HIS A 7 -7.69 -12.49 6.36
CA HIS A 7 -8.77 -11.71 5.78
C HIS A 7 -8.62 -11.82 4.26
N ARG A 8 -9.60 -12.44 3.59
CA ARG A 8 -9.68 -12.40 2.13
C ARG A 8 -9.98 -10.94 1.74
N GLN A 9 -8.93 -10.12 1.69
CA GLN A 9 -9.02 -8.75 1.24
C GLN A 9 -9.52 -8.77 -0.20
N LYS A 10 -10.56 -7.99 -0.47
CA LYS A 10 -11.02 -7.86 -1.86
C LYS A 10 -9.98 -7.04 -2.61
N PRO A 11 -9.45 -7.55 -3.73
CA PRO A 11 -8.36 -6.86 -4.41
C PRO A 11 -8.82 -5.51 -4.96
N LEU A 12 -7.92 -4.54 -5.01
CA LEU A 12 -8.16 -3.19 -5.49
C LEU A 12 -8.78 -3.20 -6.89
N TRP A 13 -8.31 -4.10 -7.75
CA TRP A 13 -8.90 -4.29 -9.08
C TRP A 13 -10.35 -4.75 -9.03
N HIS A 14 -10.76 -5.54 -8.03
CA HIS A 14 -12.16 -5.92 -7.87
C HIS A 14 -13.02 -4.74 -7.42
N TRP A 15 -12.51 -3.87 -6.54
CA TRP A 15 -13.25 -2.67 -6.11
C TRP A 15 -13.40 -1.63 -7.24
N VAL A 16 -12.32 -1.35 -7.96
CA VAL A 16 -12.33 -0.41 -9.11
C VAL A 16 -13.12 -1.02 -10.27
N GLY A 17 -12.83 -2.28 -10.60
CA GLY A 17 -13.48 -3.02 -11.67
C GLY A 17 -14.98 -3.18 -11.45
N MET A 18 -15.43 -3.50 -10.22
CA MET A 18 -16.86 -3.61 -9.93
C MET A 18 -17.59 -2.28 -10.14
N ARG A 19 -17.02 -1.15 -9.73
CA ARG A 19 -17.64 0.18 -9.94
C ARG A 19 -17.66 0.58 -11.41
N MET A 20 -16.57 0.36 -12.14
CA MET A 20 -16.51 0.66 -13.57
C MET A 20 -17.44 -0.24 -14.39
N SER A 21 -17.47 -1.54 -14.08
CA SER A 21 -18.40 -2.48 -14.71
C SER A 21 -19.86 -2.16 -14.36
N MET A 22 -20.16 -1.80 -13.12
CA MET A 22 -21.51 -1.40 -12.72
C MET A 22 -21.99 -0.14 -13.45
N LEU A 23 -21.08 0.81 -13.67
CA LEU A 23 -21.36 2.02 -14.44
C LEU A 23 -21.59 1.69 -15.92
N ALA A 24 -20.76 0.85 -16.53
CA ALA A 24 -20.91 0.42 -17.92
C ALA A 24 -22.21 -0.37 -18.13
N VAL A 25 -22.49 -1.36 -17.28
CA VAL A 25 -23.73 -2.15 -17.31
C VAL A 25 -24.94 -1.25 -17.06
N GLY A 26 -24.85 -0.32 -16.11
CA GLY A 26 -25.89 0.66 -15.85
C GLY A 26 -26.20 1.53 -17.06
N ALA A 27 -25.17 2.02 -17.77
CA ALA A 27 -25.36 2.79 -19.00
C ALA A 27 -26.07 1.96 -20.09
N VAL A 28 -25.65 0.69 -20.29
CA VAL A 28 -26.29 -0.21 -21.27
C VAL A 28 -27.76 -0.47 -20.91
N ILE A 29 -28.06 -0.73 -19.64
CA ILE A 29 -29.43 -0.94 -19.16
C ILE A 29 -30.28 0.31 -19.40
N VAL A 30 -29.75 1.50 -19.10
CA VAL A 30 -30.46 2.77 -19.32
C VAL A 30 -30.71 3.00 -20.82
N ILE A 31 -29.72 2.75 -21.69
CA ILE A 31 -29.87 2.84 -23.14
C ILE A 31 -30.98 1.88 -23.62
N ALA A 32 -30.91 0.62 -23.22
CA ALA A 32 -31.88 -0.41 -23.60
C ALA A 32 -33.29 -0.09 -23.10
N PHE A 33 -33.42 0.37 -21.85
CA PHE A 33 -34.70 0.76 -21.27
C PHE A 33 -35.31 1.97 -21.98
N CYS A 34 -34.52 3.00 -22.26
CA CYS A 34 -35.00 4.16 -23.02
C CYS A 34 -35.40 3.79 -24.44
N MET A 35 -34.67 2.87 -25.09
CA MET A 35 -35.03 2.39 -26.43
C MET A 35 -36.31 1.57 -26.41
N TRP A 36 -36.46 0.66 -25.45
CA TRP A 36 -37.71 -0.09 -25.25
C TRP A 36 -38.90 0.82 -24.96
N LEU A 37 -38.71 1.83 -24.09
CA LEU A 37 -39.73 2.82 -23.77
C LEU A 37 -40.13 3.62 -25.01
N HIS A 38 -39.16 4.07 -25.81
CA HIS A 38 -39.42 4.79 -27.05
C HIS A 38 -40.26 3.95 -28.03
N VAL A 39 -39.90 2.69 -28.25
CA VAL A 39 -40.67 1.78 -29.13
C VAL A 39 -42.07 1.55 -28.57
N THR A 40 -42.20 1.24 -27.27
CA THR A 40 -43.49 0.97 -26.62
C THR A 40 -44.42 2.18 -26.65
N VAL A 41 -43.89 3.38 -26.38
CA VAL A 41 -44.68 4.63 -26.44
C VAL A 41 -45.10 4.94 -27.87
N SER A 42 -44.21 4.74 -28.85
CA SER A 42 -44.55 4.92 -30.26
C SER A 42 -45.65 3.95 -30.69
N ASP A 43 -45.54 2.67 -30.31
CA ASP A 43 -46.52 1.62 -30.58
C ASP A 43 -47.90 1.97 -30.00
N TRP A 44 -47.92 2.38 -28.73
CA TRP A 44 -49.13 2.78 -28.03
C TRP A 44 -49.80 4.01 -28.66
N LEU A 45 -49.01 5.02 -29.06
CA LEU A 45 -49.51 6.20 -29.77
C LEU A 45 -50.14 5.83 -31.12
N THR A 46 -49.51 4.93 -31.88
CA THR A 46 -50.04 4.44 -33.16
C THR A 46 -51.37 3.72 -32.98
N LEU A 47 -51.49 2.84 -31.97
CA LEU A 47 -52.74 2.16 -31.64
C LEU A 47 -53.85 3.14 -31.20
N GLN A 48 -53.50 4.25 -30.54
CA GLN A 48 -54.47 5.28 -30.20
C GLN A 48 -54.91 6.13 -31.40
N ALA A 49 -54.03 6.32 -32.38
CA ALA A 49 -54.33 7.04 -33.60
C ALA A 49 -55.27 6.25 -34.55
N MET A 50 -55.33 4.91 -34.41
CA MET A 50 -56.25 4.07 -35.18
C MET A 50 -57.73 4.30 -34.78
N PRO A 51 -58.66 4.37 -35.76
CA PRO A 51 -60.10 4.31 -35.51
C PRO A 51 -60.49 3.09 -34.66
N ALA A 52 -61.49 3.24 -33.78
CA ALA A 52 -61.81 2.22 -32.78
C ALA A 52 -62.26 0.87 -33.38
N ASP A 53 -62.95 0.92 -34.52
CA ASP A 53 -63.34 -0.21 -35.35
C ASP A 53 -62.12 -0.92 -35.96
N VAL A 54 -61.19 -0.16 -36.53
CA VAL A 54 -59.95 -0.67 -37.12
C VAL A 54 -59.03 -1.29 -36.06
N ARG A 55 -58.91 -0.65 -34.89
CA ARG A 55 -58.08 -1.15 -33.78
C ARG A 55 -58.56 -2.50 -33.26
N MET A 56 -59.87 -2.66 -33.06
CA MET A 56 -60.43 -3.92 -32.56
C MET A 56 -60.24 -5.05 -33.56
N GLU A 57 -60.40 -4.75 -34.85
CA GLU A 57 -60.13 -5.70 -35.94
C GLU A 57 -58.64 -6.06 -36.02
N PHE A 58 -57.75 -5.07 -35.90
CA PHE A 58 -56.31 -5.28 -35.87
C PHE A 58 -55.87 -6.16 -34.70
N LEU A 59 -56.35 -5.90 -33.48
CA LEU A 59 -56.04 -6.72 -32.29
C LEU A 59 -56.58 -8.15 -32.42
N ARG A 60 -57.75 -8.32 -33.03
CA ARG A 60 -58.34 -9.65 -33.30
C ARG A 60 -57.50 -10.44 -34.29
N LEU A 61 -57.12 -9.81 -35.41
CA LEU A 61 -56.26 -10.42 -36.41
C LEU A 61 -54.84 -10.66 -35.89
N GLN A 62 -54.35 -9.85 -34.95
CA GLN A 62 -53.07 -10.07 -34.28
C GLN A 62 -53.10 -11.29 -33.34
N ALA A 63 -54.23 -11.53 -32.65
CA ALA A 63 -54.42 -12.67 -31.76
C ALA A 63 -54.63 -14.00 -32.53
N GLU A 64 -55.32 -13.96 -33.68
CA GLU A 64 -55.52 -15.12 -34.56
C GLU A 64 -55.10 -14.80 -36.01
N PRO A 65 -53.77 -14.80 -36.30
CA PRO A 65 -53.25 -14.39 -37.61
C PRO A 65 -53.76 -15.23 -38.78
N THR A 66 -54.15 -16.48 -38.53
CA THR A 66 -54.57 -17.45 -39.56
C THR A 66 -55.93 -17.12 -40.20
N LEU A 67 -56.71 -16.18 -39.64
CA LEU A 67 -58.01 -15.79 -40.19
C LEU A 67 -57.88 -14.97 -41.48
N ASP A 68 -57.01 -13.96 -41.51
CA ASP A 68 -56.81 -13.11 -42.68
C ASP A 68 -55.46 -12.39 -42.62
N MET A 69 -54.41 -13.11 -43.01
CA MET A 69 -53.04 -12.60 -43.04
C MET A 69 -52.86 -11.41 -43.99
N VAL A 70 -53.67 -11.33 -45.05
CA VAL A 70 -53.56 -10.28 -46.06
C VAL A 70 -54.05 -8.97 -45.47
N LYS A 71 -55.20 -9.00 -44.79
CA LYS A 71 -55.79 -7.83 -44.16
C LYS A 71 -55.02 -7.34 -42.92
N LEU A 72 -54.46 -8.26 -42.13
CA LEU A 72 -53.54 -7.91 -41.04
C LEU A 72 -52.32 -7.15 -41.56
N ARG A 73 -51.72 -7.63 -42.66
CA ARG A 73 -50.57 -7.00 -43.30
C ARG A 73 -50.93 -5.63 -43.91
N GLU A 74 -52.12 -5.49 -44.48
CA GLU A 74 -52.63 -4.23 -45.04
C GLU A 74 -52.79 -3.16 -43.95
N LEU A 75 -53.50 -3.49 -42.87
CA LEU A 75 -53.67 -2.61 -41.70
C LEU A 75 -52.33 -2.29 -41.03
N PHE A 76 -51.42 -3.25 -40.96
CA PHE A 76 -50.09 -3.01 -40.43
C PHE A 76 -49.33 -1.97 -41.27
N PHE A 77 -49.35 -2.09 -42.61
CA PHE A 77 -48.65 -1.17 -43.50
C PHE A 77 -49.32 0.20 -43.64
N GLU A 78 -50.63 0.30 -43.43
CA GLU A 78 -51.37 1.55 -43.46
C GLU A 78 -51.04 2.45 -42.25
N TYR A 79 -50.91 1.84 -41.06
CA TYR A 79 -50.74 2.59 -39.82
C TYR A 79 -49.32 2.55 -39.23
N TYR A 80 -48.52 1.51 -39.51
CA TYR A 80 -47.11 1.47 -39.11
C TYR A 80 -46.21 1.94 -40.26
N PRO A 81 -45.37 2.97 -40.04
CA PRO A 81 -44.43 3.44 -41.06
C PRO A 81 -43.40 2.34 -41.37
N ILE A 82 -43.56 1.72 -42.55
CA ILE A 82 -42.74 0.62 -43.06
C ILE A 82 -41.26 1.03 -43.25
N GLU A 83 -41.01 2.32 -43.43
CA GLU A 83 -39.67 2.91 -43.49
C GLU A 83 -38.85 2.61 -42.22
N ASN A 84 -39.50 2.42 -41.07
CA ASN A 84 -38.82 2.02 -39.84
C ASN A 84 -38.54 0.50 -39.77
N LEU A 85 -39.25 -0.32 -40.55
CA LEU A 85 -39.10 -1.78 -40.58
C LEU A 85 -38.02 -2.26 -41.57
N LEU A 86 -37.69 -1.47 -42.58
CA LEU A 86 -36.63 -1.80 -43.53
C LEU A 86 -35.26 -1.47 -42.92
N PRO A 87 -34.28 -2.39 -42.88
CA PRO A 87 -32.96 -2.10 -42.31
C PRO A 87 -32.23 -1.06 -43.17
N GLY A 88 -32.20 0.19 -42.72
CA GLY A 88 -31.54 1.32 -43.38
C GLY A 88 -30.87 2.25 -42.37
N ILE A 89 -29.69 2.79 -42.72
CA ILE A 89 -28.96 3.78 -41.88
C ILE A 89 -29.70 5.11 -41.70
N ALA A 90 -30.77 5.33 -42.47
CA ALA A 90 -31.59 6.55 -42.42
C ALA A 90 -32.80 6.44 -41.47
N ASN A 91 -33.00 5.30 -40.80
CA ASN A 91 -34.15 5.12 -39.91
C ASN A 91 -34.04 6.02 -38.68
N LYS A 92 -35.17 6.61 -38.27
CA LYS A 92 -35.27 7.51 -37.11
C LYS A 92 -34.73 6.88 -35.81
N GLU A 93 -34.83 5.57 -35.67
CA GLU A 93 -34.34 4.82 -34.51
C GLU A 93 -32.82 4.89 -34.32
N TRP A 94 -32.04 4.90 -35.42
CA TRP A 94 -30.58 5.05 -35.35
C TRP A 94 -30.17 6.43 -34.83
N TRP A 95 -30.92 7.48 -35.17
CA TRP A 95 -30.68 8.83 -34.65
C TRP A 95 -31.03 8.95 -33.16
N VAL A 96 -32.11 8.30 -32.71
CA VAL A 96 -32.46 8.25 -31.28
C VAL A 96 -31.38 7.52 -30.49
N LEU A 97 -30.92 6.36 -31.00
CA LEU A 97 -29.82 5.63 -30.39
C LEU A 97 -28.53 6.46 -30.36
N ALA A 98 -28.16 7.12 -31.47
CA ALA A 98 -26.98 7.96 -31.56
C ALA A 98 -27.03 9.14 -30.57
N ALA A 99 -28.19 9.82 -30.45
CA ALA A 99 -28.38 10.89 -29.48
C ALA A 99 -28.25 10.38 -28.04
N LEU A 100 -28.79 9.20 -27.74
CA LEU A 100 -28.73 8.64 -26.40
C LEU A 100 -27.32 8.21 -26.01
N VAL A 101 -26.57 7.62 -26.94
CA VAL A 101 -25.14 7.31 -26.76
C VAL A 101 -24.33 8.60 -26.56
N LEU A 102 -24.60 9.64 -27.35
CA LEU A 102 -23.93 10.94 -27.23
C LEU A 102 -24.12 11.56 -25.83
N VAL A 103 -25.30 11.40 -25.22
CA VAL A 103 -25.59 11.87 -23.85
C VAL A 103 -24.99 10.93 -22.78
N ALA A 104 -24.95 9.62 -23.03
CA ALA A 104 -24.38 8.66 -22.09
C ALA A 104 -22.87 8.83 -21.91
N ILE A 105 -22.13 9.15 -22.98
CA ILE A 105 -20.66 9.32 -22.95
C ILE A 105 -20.20 10.33 -21.87
N PRO A 106 -20.67 11.60 -21.83
CA PRO A 106 -20.24 12.56 -20.82
C PRO A 106 -20.62 12.15 -19.40
N ILE A 107 -21.77 11.48 -19.22
CA ILE A 107 -22.20 10.95 -17.92
C ILE A 107 -21.22 9.86 -17.45
N ILE A 108 -20.83 8.94 -18.35
CA ILE A 108 -19.89 7.87 -18.04
C ILE A 108 -18.53 8.45 -17.64
N ILE A 109 -18.03 9.42 -18.41
CA ILE A 109 -16.77 10.11 -18.12
C ILE A 109 -16.83 10.82 -16.76
N PHE A 110 -17.90 11.57 -16.50
CA PHE A 110 -18.10 12.31 -15.26
C PHE A 110 -18.06 11.40 -14.03
N PHE A 111 -18.84 10.32 -14.03
CA PHE A 111 -18.83 9.35 -12.94
C PHE A 111 -17.50 8.60 -12.84
N GLY A 112 -16.85 8.28 -13.97
CA GLY A 112 -15.53 7.67 -13.99
C GLY A 112 -14.47 8.52 -13.27
N PHE A 113 -14.45 9.83 -13.53
CA PHE A 113 -13.57 10.77 -12.81
C PHE A 113 -13.92 10.88 -11.33
N LEU A 114 -15.21 10.93 -10.98
CA LEU A 114 -15.67 11.02 -9.60
C LEU A 114 -15.21 9.81 -8.76
N PHE A 115 -15.27 8.61 -9.33
CA PHE A 115 -14.80 7.38 -8.66
C PHE A 115 -13.28 7.25 -8.61
N SER A 116 -12.55 7.84 -9.57
CA SER A 116 -11.08 7.78 -9.63
C SER A 116 -10.38 8.77 -8.69
N ARG A 117 -10.97 9.96 -8.49
CA ARG A 117 -10.41 11.03 -7.63
C ARG A 117 -9.97 10.57 -6.23
N PRO A 118 -10.78 9.82 -5.45
CA PRO A 118 -10.41 9.38 -4.11
C PRO A 118 -9.16 8.49 -4.13
N LEU A 119 -9.07 7.58 -5.10
CA LEU A 119 -7.95 6.65 -5.21
C LEU A 119 -6.65 7.39 -5.52
N SER A 120 -6.69 8.30 -6.50
CA SER A 120 -5.54 9.15 -6.85
C SER A 120 -5.05 9.99 -5.67
N SER A 121 -5.97 10.57 -4.89
CA SER A 121 -5.62 11.39 -3.72
C SER A 121 -4.89 10.59 -2.62
N GLN A 122 -5.26 9.32 -2.41
CA GLN A 122 -4.61 8.46 -1.42
C GLN A 122 -3.20 8.06 -1.86
N PHE A 123 -3.01 7.69 -3.12
CA PHE A 123 -1.67 7.43 -3.66
C PHE A 123 -0.76 8.66 -3.57
N SER A 124 -1.28 9.85 -3.91
CA SER A 124 -0.54 11.11 -3.75
C SER A 124 -0.16 11.38 -2.29
N SER A 125 -1.02 11.02 -1.34
CA SER A 125 -0.74 11.16 0.08
C SER A 125 0.35 10.21 0.56
N ILE A 126 0.33 8.94 0.13
CA ILE A 126 1.42 7.99 0.39
C ILE A 126 2.73 8.49 -0.22
N ALA A 127 2.72 8.95 -1.47
CA ALA A 127 3.93 9.47 -2.13
C ALA A 127 4.48 10.75 -1.47
N ARG A 128 3.63 11.61 -0.90
CA ARG A 128 4.06 12.75 -0.09
C ARG A 128 4.65 12.30 1.24
N GLY A 129 4.00 11.36 1.94
CA GLY A 129 4.51 10.80 3.19
C GLY A 129 5.88 10.12 3.00
N ALA A 130 6.04 9.33 1.94
CA ALA A 130 7.31 8.69 1.61
C ALA A 130 8.43 9.72 1.34
N ARG A 131 8.11 10.85 0.68
CA ARG A 131 9.08 11.95 0.49
C ARG A 131 9.47 12.63 1.79
N GLN A 132 8.53 12.82 2.73
CA GLN A 132 8.82 13.37 4.06
C GLN A 132 9.71 12.43 4.87
N VAL A 133 9.40 11.13 4.86
CA VAL A 133 10.25 10.10 5.49
C VAL A 133 11.64 10.06 4.87
N ALA A 134 11.76 10.19 3.55
CA ALA A 134 13.06 10.27 2.86
C ALA A 134 13.86 11.54 3.22
N GLN A 135 13.21 12.59 3.72
CA GLN A 135 13.85 13.79 4.25
C GLN A 135 14.20 13.69 5.75
N GLY A 136 13.97 12.53 6.38
CA GLY A 136 14.27 12.28 7.79
C GLY A 136 13.10 12.51 8.74
N ASP A 137 11.89 12.86 8.26
CA ASP A 137 10.71 13.02 9.12
C ASP A 137 10.01 11.67 9.38
N PHE A 138 10.53 10.93 10.36
CA PHE A 138 9.95 9.67 10.83
C PHE A 138 8.72 9.84 11.75
N LYS A 139 8.26 11.08 11.99
CA LYS A 139 7.02 11.35 12.75
C LYS A 139 5.79 11.41 11.84
N THR A 140 6.00 11.52 10.53
CA THR A 140 4.94 11.49 9.52
C THR A 140 4.03 10.27 9.69
N ARG A 141 2.71 10.48 9.70
CA ARG A 141 1.70 9.41 9.71
C ARG A 141 0.64 9.68 8.66
N LEU A 142 0.26 8.63 7.95
CA LEU A 142 -0.81 8.67 6.97
C LEU A 142 -2.15 8.37 7.64
N PRO A 143 -3.22 9.11 7.30
CA PRO A 143 -4.55 8.89 7.87
C PRO A 143 -5.13 7.54 7.40
N MET A 144 -5.71 6.79 8.33
CA MET A 144 -6.44 5.56 8.04
C MET A 144 -7.81 5.92 7.47
N SER A 145 -8.03 5.68 6.18
CA SER A 145 -9.33 5.89 5.54
C SER A 145 -10.18 4.61 5.63
N THR A 146 -11.30 4.68 6.36
CA THR A 146 -12.25 3.56 6.50
C THR A 146 -13.03 3.27 5.21
N ASN A 147 -13.01 4.19 4.24
CA ASN A 147 -13.78 4.09 2.99
C ASN A 147 -12.94 3.59 1.80
N GLY A 148 -11.65 3.31 2.00
CA GLY A 148 -10.73 2.84 0.96
C GLY A 148 -10.76 1.32 0.76
N PRO A 149 -10.24 0.79 -0.35
CA PRO A 149 -10.03 -0.64 -0.54
C PRO A 149 -9.14 -1.22 0.57
N ASP A 150 -9.40 -2.46 0.99
CA ASP A 150 -8.64 -3.12 2.08
C ASP A 150 -7.13 -3.15 1.82
N GLU A 151 -6.71 -3.42 0.57
CA GLU A 151 -5.29 -3.44 0.19
C GLU A 151 -4.61 -2.08 0.38
N LEU A 152 -5.33 -0.98 0.13
CA LEU A 152 -4.81 0.37 0.30
C LEU A 152 -4.73 0.73 1.78
N GLN A 153 -5.68 0.27 2.59
CA GLN A 153 -5.62 0.40 4.05
C GLN A 153 -4.46 -0.41 4.63
N ALA A 154 -4.22 -1.62 4.13
CA ALA A 154 -3.08 -2.45 4.50
C ALA A 154 -1.76 -1.73 4.17
N LEU A 155 -1.63 -1.16 2.96
CA LEU A 155 -0.45 -0.40 2.57
C LEU A 155 -0.20 0.82 3.48
N VAL A 156 -1.25 1.55 3.86
CA VAL A 156 -1.15 2.67 4.83
C VAL A 156 -0.69 2.17 6.21
N SER A 157 -1.21 1.03 6.66
CA SER A 157 -0.80 0.40 7.92
C SER A 157 0.67 -0.03 7.89
N ASP A 158 1.10 -0.68 6.81
CA ASP A 158 2.48 -1.12 6.61
C ASP A 158 3.43 0.08 6.55
N PHE A 159 3.05 1.14 5.83
CA PHE A 159 3.81 2.40 5.79
C PHE A 159 3.97 3.03 7.19
N ASN A 160 2.89 3.14 7.96
CA ASN A 160 2.94 3.70 9.32
C ASN A 160 3.78 2.84 10.26
N THR A 161 3.71 1.51 10.11
CA THR A 161 4.52 0.56 10.89
C THR A 161 6.00 0.71 10.57
N MET A 162 6.37 0.71 9.29
CA MET A 162 7.73 0.94 8.81
C MET A 162 8.28 2.28 9.33
N THR A 163 7.50 3.36 9.21
CA THR A 163 7.92 4.70 9.66
C THR A 163 8.12 4.75 11.18
N THR A 164 7.33 3.99 11.94
CA THR A 164 7.52 3.86 13.39
C THR A 164 8.81 3.10 13.72
N GLN A 165 9.11 2.03 13.00
CA GLN A 165 10.35 1.26 13.20
C GLN A 165 11.59 2.10 12.85
N LEU A 166 11.55 2.84 11.75
CA LEU A 166 12.62 3.77 11.36
C LEU A 166 12.87 4.83 12.44
N GLY A 167 11.80 5.45 12.96
CA GLY A 167 11.94 6.45 14.03
C GLY A 167 12.53 5.87 15.32
N ARG A 168 12.24 4.62 15.66
CA ARG A 168 12.86 3.93 16.81
C ARG A 168 14.33 3.64 16.57
N TYR A 169 14.68 3.17 15.37
CA TYR A 169 16.08 2.90 15.01
C TYR A 169 16.93 4.17 15.05
N GLU A 170 16.41 5.30 14.55
CA GLU A 170 17.10 6.59 14.60
C GLU A 170 17.39 7.04 16.05
N LEU A 171 16.39 6.89 16.94
CA LEU A 171 16.55 7.18 18.37
C LEU A 171 17.63 6.30 19.01
N GLU A 172 17.60 5.00 18.74
CA GLU A 172 18.58 4.03 19.28
C GLU A 172 20.00 4.33 18.80
N VAL A 173 20.18 4.66 17.52
CA VAL A 173 21.47 5.08 16.96
C VAL A 173 21.97 6.36 17.62
N SER A 174 21.09 7.34 17.82
CA SER A 174 21.43 8.62 18.45
C SER A 174 21.85 8.45 19.92
N GLU A 175 21.07 7.70 20.71
CA GLU A 175 21.36 7.42 22.12
C GLU A 175 22.65 6.59 22.26
N SER A 176 22.83 5.57 21.42
CA SER A 176 24.04 4.74 21.41
C SER A 176 25.28 5.58 21.08
N SER A 177 25.21 6.44 20.06
CA SER A 177 26.31 7.33 19.69
C SER A 177 26.73 8.26 20.83
N ALA A 178 25.75 8.80 21.56
CA ALA A 178 26.02 9.66 22.72
C ALA A 178 26.69 8.89 23.87
N MET A 179 26.22 7.68 24.16
CA MET A 179 26.80 6.80 25.17
C MET A 179 28.23 6.40 24.81
N ILE A 180 28.49 5.95 23.58
CA ILE A 180 29.82 5.58 23.09
C ILE A 180 30.80 6.75 23.24
N ALA A 181 30.39 7.96 22.85
CA ALA A 181 31.23 9.14 22.98
C ALA A 181 31.56 9.45 24.45
N HIS A 182 30.64 9.18 25.38
CA HIS A 182 30.87 9.35 26.81
C HIS A 182 31.87 8.32 27.35
N GLU A 183 31.67 7.04 27.05
CA GLU A 183 32.53 5.93 27.47
C GLU A 183 33.96 6.06 26.94
N LEU A 184 34.15 6.61 25.73
CA LEU A 184 35.48 6.88 25.17
C LEU A 184 36.16 8.11 25.79
N ARG A 185 35.41 9.15 26.12
CA ARG A 185 35.96 10.42 26.63
C ARG A 185 36.58 10.26 28.01
N THR A 186 36.00 9.43 28.87
CA THR A 186 36.47 9.22 30.25
C THR A 186 37.92 8.71 30.33
N PRO A 187 38.28 7.56 29.73
CA PRO A 187 39.66 7.05 29.77
C PRO A 187 40.64 7.95 29.01
N LEU A 188 40.19 8.57 27.90
CA LEU A 188 41.00 9.51 27.13
C LEU A 188 41.37 10.75 27.97
N ASN A 189 40.39 11.38 28.62
CA ASN A 189 40.64 12.54 29.47
C ASN A 189 41.49 12.18 30.70
N ALA A 190 41.32 10.98 31.25
CA ALA A 190 42.17 10.49 32.34
C ALA A 190 43.63 10.32 31.90
N ALA A 191 43.86 9.74 30.72
CA ALA A 191 45.20 9.61 30.13
C ALA A 191 45.81 10.98 29.84
N MET A 192 45.07 11.88 29.18
CA MET A 192 45.53 13.24 28.87
C MET A 192 45.83 14.05 30.13
N GLY A 193 44.96 14.00 31.14
CA GLY A 193 45.15 14.72 32.40
C GLY A 193 46.37 14.25 33.18
N ARG A 194 46.67 12.93 33.13
CA ARG A 194 47.91 12.39 33.70
C ARG A 194 49.14 12.85 32.95
N ILE A 195 49.13 12.80 31.62
CA ILE A 195 50.22 13.33 30.80
C ILE A 195 50.45 14.81 31.10
N GLN A 196 49.38 15.60 31.14
CA GLN A 196 49.46 17.03 31.44
C GLN A 196 50.03 17.28 32.85
N GLY A 197 49.57 16.55 33.87
CA GLY A 197 50.13 16.67 35.21
C GLY A 197 51.61 16.27 35.31
N MET A 198 52.08 15.34 34.47
CA MET A 198 53.51 15.04 34.34
C MET A 198 54.28 16.18 33.64
N ILE A 199 53.69 16.82 32.63
CA ILE A 199 54.28 17.98 31.95
C ILE A 199 54.42 19.16 32.92
N ASP A 200 53.36 19.45 33.68
CA ASP A 200 53.27 20.55 34.65
C ASP A 200 54.01 20.26 35.97
N GLU A 201 54.72 19.14 36.06
CA GLU A 201 55.50 18.70 37.24
C GLU A 201 54.66 18.48 38.52
N VAL A 202 53.34 18.35 38.38
CA VAL A 202 52.41 17.99 39.46
C VAL A 202 52.50 16.48 39.78
N PHE A 203 52.72 15.65 38.76
CA PHE A 203 52.97 14.21 38.89
C PHE A 203 54.41 13.84 38.55
N PRO A 204 55.01 12.84 39.24
CA PRO A 204 56.35 12.37 38.93
C PRO A 204 56.39 11.71 37.55
N ARG A 205 57.50 11.87 36.82
CA ARG A 205 57.70 11.25 35.49
C ARG A 205 58.33 9.86 35.65
N ASP A 206 57.68 8.99 36.41
CA ASP A 206 58.16 7.64 36.71
C ASP A 206 57.46 6.57 35.87
N LEU A 207 57.97 5.35 35.95
CA LEU A 207 57.42 4.20 35.24
C LEU A 207 55.98 3.91 35.66
N ALA A 208 55.64 4.12 36.94
CA ALA A 208 54.30 3.87 37.45
C ALA A 208 53.24 4.79 36.82
N GLN A 209 53.55 6.07 36.62
CA GLN A 209 52.65 7.00 35.93
C GLN A 209 52.47 6.64 34.45
N LEU A 210 53.55 6.26 33.77
CA LEU A 210 53.50 5.79 32.37
C LEU A 210 52.66 4.51 32.23
N GLU A 211 52.80 3.56 33.15
CA GLU A 211 51.96 2.34 33.18
C GLU A 211 50.48 2.66 33.45
N MET A 212 50.17 3.67 34.26
CA MET A 212 48.79 4.11 34.46
C MET A 212 48.19 4.73 33.19
N VAL A 213 48.96 5.52 32.45
CA VAL A 213 48.54 6.05 31.14
C VAL A 213 48.38 4.91 30.13
N HIS A 214 49.33 3.97 30.07
CA HIS A 214 49.25 2.80 29.19
C HIS A 214 47.99 1.99 29.43
N ARG A 215 47.65 1.70 30.70
CA ARG A 215 46.41 1.00 31.06
C ARG A 215 45.14 1.70 30.58
N GLN A 216 45.10 3.04 30.63
CA GLN A 216 43.97 3.82 30.09
C GLN A 216 43.86 3.68 28.56
N LEU A 217 44.99 3.68 27.86
CA LEU A 217 45.03 3.48 26.41
C LEU A 217 44.65 2.05 26.02
N ASP A 218 45.10 1.03 26.77
CA ASP A 218 44.67 -0.36 26.57
C ASP A 218 43.17 -0.53 26.76
N GLN A 219 42.60 0.10 27.80
CA GLN A 219 41.16 0.07 28.05
C GLN A 219 40.39 0.73 26.90
N LEU A 220 40.86 1.86 26.37
CA LEU A 220 40.28 2.51 25.20
C LEU A 220 40.35 1.58 23.97
N ASN A 221 41.49 0.93 23.73
CA ASN A 221 41.68 0.03 22.61
C ASN A 221 40.74 -1.19 22.68
N LYS A 222 40.54 -1.74 23.89
CA LYS A 222 39.57 -2.81 24.14
C LYS A 222 38.14 -2.34 23.83
N LEU A 223 37.75 -1.16 24.28
CA LEU A 223 36.41 -0.61 24.05
C LEU A 223 36.13 -0.36 22.56
N VAL A 224 37.13 0.12 21.81
CA VAL A 224 37.04 0.26 20.35
C VAL A 224 36.89 -1.10 19.66
N SER A 225 37.62 -2.11 20.13
CA SER A 225 37.53 -3.47 19.59
C SER A 225 36.15 -4.09 19.85
N ASP A 226 35.61 -3.92 21.05
CA ASP A 226 34.27 -4.39 21.42
C ASP A 226 33.19 -3.70 20.57
N LEU A 227 33.32 -2.38 20.34
CA LEU A 227 32.41 -1.64 19.47
C LEU A 227 32.49 -2.12 18.00
N HIS A 228 33.68 -2.42 17.50
CA HIS A 228 33.85 -2.98 16.17
C HIS A 228 33.16 -4.34 16.03
N LEU A 229 33.31 -5.21 17.03
CA LEU A 229 32.63 -6.51 17.07
C LEU A 229 31.10 -6.34 17.08
N LEU A 230 30.59 -5.41 17.89
CA LEU A 230 29.16 -5.08 17.92
C LEU A 230 28.67 -4.59 16.55
N SER A 231 29.42 -3.71 15.88
CA SER A 231 29.08 -3.23 14.54
C SER A 231 29.02 -4.37 13.51
N LEU A 232 29.95 -5.33 13.56
CA LEU A 232 29.93 -6.50 12.69
C LEU A 232 28.71 -7.38 12.96
N ALA A 233 28.35 -7.56 14.24
CA ALA A 233 27.16 -8.32 14.64
C ALA A 233 25.87 -7.64 14.15
N SER A 234 25.73 -6.33 14.33
CA SER A 234 24.55 -5.55 13.89
C SER A 234 24.39 -5.52 12.37
N ALA A 235 25.50 -5.54 11.62
CA ALA A 235 25.49 -5.62 10.15
C ALA A 235 25.24 -7.05 9.63
N GLY A 236 25.12 -8.06 10.51
CA GLY A 236 25.04 -9.47 10.12
C GLY A 236 26.30 -10.01 9.46
N GLN A 237 27.45 -9.33 9.64
CA GLN A 237 28.75 -9.67 9.05
C GLN A 237 29.63 -10.47 10.01
N LEU A 238 29.15 -10.78 11.21
CA LEU A 238 29.87 -11.60 12.17
C LEU A 238 29.90 -13.06 11.69
N THR A 239 31.02 -13.47 11.11
CA THR A 239 31.25 -14.86 10.70
C THR A 239 31.59 -15.71 11.92
N LEU A 240 30.76 -16.71 12.21
CA LEU A 240 31.04 -17.70 13.25
C LEU A 240 31.80 -18.88 12.62
N ASP A 241 33.04 -19.08 13.06
CA ASP A 241 33.76 -20.32 12.79
C ASP A 241 33.33 -21.38 13.82
N LYS A 242 32.64 -22.41 13.34
CA LYS A 242 32.05 -23.45 14.19
C LYS A 242 32.94 -24.69 14.11
N THR A 243 33.61 -24.99 15.21
CA THR A 243 34.46 -26.18 15.34
C THR A 243 33.99 -27.06 16.50
N GLU A 244 34.21 -28.37 16.41
CA GLU A 244 34.01 -29.27 17.53
C GLU A 244 35.21 -29.17 18.48
N PHE A 245 34.95 -28.94 19.76
CA PHE A 245 35.97 -28.88 20.80
C PHE A 245 35.48 -29.52 22.10
N SER A 246 36.41 -29.97 22.94
CA SER A 246 36.09 -30.50 24.28
C SER A 246 35.88 -29.35 25.26
N LEU A 247 34.68 -29.25 25.83
CA LEU A 247 34.35 -28.25 26.84
C LEU A 247 35.24 -28.40 28.08
N GLU A 248 35.52 -29.63 28.52
CA GLU A 248 36.40 -29.93 29.66
C GLU A 248 37.81 -29.35 29.43
N LYS A 249 38.41 -29.61 28.26
CA LYS A 249 39.74 -29.08 27.93
C LYS A 249 39.75 -27.56 27.89
N LEU A 250 38.73 -26.93 27.31
CA LEU A 250 38.63 -25.48 27.25
C LEU A 250 38.53 -24.86 28.65
N VAL A 251 37.72 -25.44 29.53
CA VAL A 251 37.54 -24.95 30.90
C VAL A 251 38.84 -25.11 31.69
N VAL A 252 39.49 -26.27 31.61
CA VAL A 252 40.78 -26.51 32.28
C VAL A 252 41.87 -25.57 31.75
N GLU A 253 41.95 -25.37 30.44
CA GLU A 253 42.88 -24.41 29.82
C GLU A 253 42.64 -23.00 30.36
N ARG A 254 41.39 -22.52 30.37
CA ARG A 254 41.07 -21.18 30.89
C ARG A 254 41.35 -21.06 32.38
N LEU A 255 41.02 -22.06 33.19
CA LEU A 255 41.33 -22.06 34.62
C LEU A 255 42.83 -22.00 34.87
N SER A 256 43.65 -22.68 34.07
CA SER A 256 45.11 -22.62 34.20
C SER A 256 45.68 -21.22 33.93
N TRP A 257 45.05 -20.42 33.07
CA TRP A 257 45.47 -19.03 32.80
C TRP A 257 45.21 -18.11 34.00
N PHE A 258 44.21 -18.43 34.83
CA PHE A 258 43.86 -17.67 36.03
C PHE A 258 44.40 -18.28 37.32
N ALA A 259 45.08 -19.43 37.26
CA ALA A 259 45.58 -20.13 38.44
C ALA A 259 46.56 -19.27 39.27
N THR A 260 47.50 -18.56 38.62
CA THR A 260 48.46 -17.70 39.34
C THR A 260 47.79 -16.48 39.99
N PRO A 261 46.90 -15.72 39.31
CA PRO A 261 46.09 -14.68 39.97
C PRO A 261 45.19 -15.19 41.10
N LEU A 262 44.65 -16.41 40.98
CA LEU A 262 43.78 -17.02 41.98
C LEU A 262 44.55 -17.45 43.24
N ASP A 263 45.71 -18.08 43.06
CA ASP A 263 46.64 -18.42 44.15
C ASP A 263 47.13 -17.17 44.88
N GLU A 264 47.44 -16.08 44.15
CA GLU A 264 47.80 -14.79 44.74
C GLU A 264 46.65 -14.12 45.50
N ALA A 265 45.40 -14.41 45.13
CA ALA A 265 44.19 -13.93 45.81
C ALA A 265 43.70 -14.86 46.95
N GLY A 266 44.35 -16.01 47.14
CA GLY A 266 44.02 -17.00 48.19
C GLY A 266 42.74 -17.79 47.93
N VAL A 267 42.34 -17.96 46.67
CA VAL A 267 41.14 -18.69 46.23
C VAL A 267 41.53 -19.92 45.41
#